data_AF-A0A2S8SV01-F1
#
_entry.id   AF-A0A2S8SV01-F1
#
_cell.length_a   1.000
_cell.length_b   1.000
_cell.length_c   1.000
_cell.angle_alpha   90.00
_cell.angle_beta   90.00
_cell.angle_gamma   90.00
#
_symmetry.space_group_name_H-M   'P 1'
#
loop_
_entity.id
_entity.type
_entity.pdbx_description
1 polymer ?
#
loop_
_entity_poly.entity_id
_entity_poly.type
_entity_poly.pdbx_seq_one_letter_code
_entity_poly.pdbx_strand_id
1 'polypeptide(L)'
;MSFIFCGKRVDYQRMSYQQLDKIADLCDPLLIIGLLVAAFLLRRGAAWPFVLKSALAVVVVQQLSKYCQKHDVLGGGFPSTHFAVALALLTCFVILKRNLWPYALGFALFYATLMLAQHYHTPLQMLGSLFAIPLALLFHWKPRKTRSVSN
;
A
#
# COMPACT_ATOMS: atom_id res chain seq x y z
N MET A 1 2.85 -25.46 18.97
CA MET A 1 3.79 -26.48 18.48
C MET A 1 5.09 -26.18 19.20
N SER A 2 5.44 -27.00 20.18
CA SER A 2 6.60 -26.76 21.04
C SER A 2 7.73 -27.66 20.57
N PHE A 3 8.94 -27.12 20.46
CA PHE A 3 10.13 -27.89 20.16
C PHE A 3 11.15 -27.70 21.28
N ILE A 4 11.87 -28.78 21.59
CA ILE A 4 12.92 -28.77 22.60
C ILE A 4 14.22 -28.53 21.86
N PHE A 5 14.87 -27.39 22.13
CA PHE A 5 16.21 -27.09 21.63
C PHE A 5 17.11 -26.87 22.84
N CYS A 6 18.14 -27.70 23.00
CA CYS A 6 19.11 -27.60 24.10
C CYS A 6 18.46 -27.58 25.51
N GLY A 7 17.54 -28.49 25.79
CA GLY A 7 16.93 -28.64 27.12
C GLY A 7 16.00 -27.49 27.57
N LYS A 8 15.89 -26.40 26.80
CA LYS A 8 14.92 -25.34 27.03
C LYS A 8 13.69 -25.57 26.16
N ARG A 9 12.52 -25.58 26.80
CA ARG A 9 11.23 -25.56 26.14
C ARG A 9 11.09 -24.17 25.52
N VAL A 10 11.29 -24.06 24.20
CA VAL A 10 11.02 -22.80 23.50
C VAL A 10 9.55 -22.84 23.12
N ASP A 11 8.73 -22.24 23.96
CA ASP A 11 7.36 -21.97 23.61
C ASP A 11 7.38 -20.93 22.49
N TYR A 12 7.03 -21.37 21.28
CA TYR A 12 6.66 -20.44 20.21
C TYR A 12 5.45 -19.67 20.73
N GLN A 13 5.71 -18.53 21.38
CA GLN A 13 4.67 -17.60 21.77
C GLN A 13 4.08 -17.09 20.46
N ARG A 14 2.98 -17.70 20.03
CA ARG A 14 2.19 -17.17 18.93
C ARG A 14 1.88 -15.73 19.33
N MET A 15 2.32 -14.76 18.51
CA MET A 15 1.91 -13.38 18.70
C MET A 15 0.41 -13.35 18.91
N SER A 16 -0.05 -12.64 19.94
CA SER A 16 -1.48 -12.53 20.17
C SER A 16 -2.12 -11.82 18.99
N TYR A 17 -3.39 -12.12 18.71
CA TYR A 17 -4.15 -11.47 17.63
C TYR A 17 -4.04 -9.94 17.71
N GLN A 18 -4.09 -9.37 18.92
CA GLN A 18 -3.92 -7.94 19.19
C GLN A 18 -2.55 -7.37 18.79
N GLN A 19 -1.49 -8.19 18.80
CA GLN A 19 -0.16 -7.75 18.34
C GLN A 19 -0.09 -7.70 16.82
N LEU A 20 -0.67 -8.70 16.13
CA LEU A 20 -0.74 -8.72 14.67
C LEU A 20 -1.61 -7.58 14.12
N ASP A 21 -2.68 -7.26 14.83
CA ASP A 21 -3.55 -6.13 14.54
C ASP A 21 -2.82 -4.79 14.58
N LYS A 22 -2.09 -4.53 15.68
CA LYS A 22 -1.24 -3.35 15.82
C LYS A 22 -0.16 -3.26 14.73
N ILE A 23 0.40 -4.39 14.32
CA ILE A 23 1.38 -4.41 13.22
C ILE A 23 0.71 -4.00 11.91
N ALA A 24 -0.49 -4.51 11.63
CA ALA A 24 -1.25 -4.15 10.43
C ALA A 24 -1.60 -2.66 10.41
N ASP A 25 -2.05 -2.10 11.53
CA ASP A 25 -2.37 -0.67 11.67
C ASP A 25 -1.17 0.26 11.46
N LEU A 26 0.04 -0.22 11.75
CA LEU A 26 1.27 0.54 11.57
C LEU A 26 1.78 0.55 10.12
N CYS A 27 1.32 -0.36 9.27
CA CYS A 27 1.80 -0.46 7.89
C CYS A 27 1.57 0.83 7.10
N ASP A 28 0.36 1.38 7.11
CA ASP A 28 0.04 2.59 6.34
C ASP A 28 0.78 3.85 6.87
N PRO A 29 0.81 4.14 8.18
CA PRO A 29 1.62 5.23 8.73
C PRO A 29 3.11 5.14 8.36
N LEU A 30 3.70 3.93 8.43
CA LEU A 30 5.10 3.73 8.07
C LEU A 30 5.35 3.98 6.57
N LEU A 31 4.44 3.54 5.70
CA LEU A 31 4.52 3.84 4.27
C LEU A 31 4.39 5.34 3.99
N ILE A 32 3.49 6.05 4.69
CA ILE A 32 3.33 7.50 4.55
C ILE A 32 4.63 8.22 4.95
N ILE A 33 5.15 7.94 6.15
CA ILE A 33 6.37 8.57 6.66
C ILE A 33 7.55 8.26 5.73
N GLY A 34 7.70 6.99 5.33
CA GLY A 34 8.74 6.56 4.41
C GLY A 34 8.67 7.29 3.06
N LEU A 35 7.46 7.47 2.51
CA LEU A 35 7.28 8.15 1.22
C LEU A 35 7.60 9.63 1.32
N LEU A 36 7.20 10.29 2.41
CA LEU A 36 7.54 11.68 2.69
C LEU A 36 9.06 11.87 2.75
N VAL A 37 9.73 11.10 3.61
CA VAL A 37 11.19 11.19 3.78
C VAL A 37 11.89 10.90 2.45
N ALA A 38 11.52 9.83 1.75
CA ALA A 38 12.11 9.50 0.46
C ALA A 38 11.87 10.58 -0.59
N ALA A 39 10.69 11.22 -0.63
CA ALA A 39 10.39 12.30 -1.56
C ALA A 39 11.31 13.51 -1.33
N PHE A 40 11.49 13.94 -0.08
CA PHE A 40 12.37 15.07 0.24
C PHE A 40 13.85 14.75 -0.01
N LEU A 41 14.29 13.51 0.26
CA LEU A 41 15.67 13.09 -0.02
C LEU A 41 15.97 12.97 -1.52
N LEU A 42 15.03 12.45 -2.32
CA LEU A 42 15.29 12.09 -3.72
C LEU A 42 14.83 13.13 -4.75
N ARG A 43 13.78 13.92 -4.47
CA ARG A 43 13.19 14.88 -5.42
C ARG A 43 13.47 16.34 -5.10
N ARG A 44 14.05 16.65 -3.92
CA ARG A 44 14.41 18.02 -3.46
C ARG A 44 13.36 19.07 -3.87
N GLY A 45 13.66 19.92 -4.86
CA GLY A 45 12.76 21.00 -5.32
C GLY A 45 11.43 20.56 -5.96
N ALA A 46 11.29 19.29 -6.33
CA ALA A 46 10.04 18.70 -6.82
C ALA A 46 9.34 17.81 -5.78
N ALA A 47 9.82 17.79 -4.52
CA ALA A 47 9.25 16.95 -3.46
C ALA A 47 7.82 17.35 -3.12
N TRP A 48 7.56 18.64 -2.89
CA TRP A 48 6.22 19.13 -2.56
C TRP A 48 5.15 18.78 -3.61
N PRO A 49 5.34 19.08 -4.91
CA PRO A 49 4.39 18.67 -5.94
C PRO A 49 4.17 17.16 -5.99
N PHE A 50 5.23 16.37 -5.78
CA PHE A 50 5.13 14.91 -5.75
C PHE A 50 4.31 14.41 -4.54
N VAL A 51 4.57 14.96 -3.35
CA VAL A 51 3.84 14.63 -2.12
C VAL A 51 2.37 15.00 -2.25
N LEU A 52 2.05 16.21 -2.76
CA LEU A 52 0.66 16.65 -2.95
C LEU A 52 -0.11 15.75 -3.92
N LYS A 53 0.51 15.37 -5.05
CA LYS A 53 -0.08 14.43 -6.01
C LYS A 53 -0.30 13.04 -5.40
N SER A 54 0.67 12.57 -4.61
CA SER A 54 0.58 11.27 -3.94
C SER A 54 -0.51 11.28 -2.85
N ALA A 55 -0.58 12.35 -2.06
CA ALA A 55 -1.63 12.54 -1.05
C ALA A 55 -3.01 12.60 -1.70
N LEU A 56 -3.16 13.34 -2.81
CA LEU A 56 -4.42 13.40 -3.54
C LEU A 56 -4.81 12.04 -4.11
N ALA A 57 -3.86 11.28 -4.66
CA ALA A 57 -4.12 9.91 -5.13
C ALA A 57 -4.62 9.00 -3.99
N VAL A 58 -3.96 9.03 -2.83
CA VAL A 58 -4.36 8.24 -1.65
C VAL A 58 -5.74 8.65 -1.15
N VAL A 59 -6.03 9.95 -1.06
CA VAL A 59 -7.35 10.45 -0.65
C VAL A 59 -8.42 9.95 -1.62
N VAL A 60 -8.20 10.07 -2.93
CA VAL A 60 -9.19 9.61 -3.92
C VAL A 60 -9.38 8.09 -3.85
N VAL A 61 -8.31 7.31 -3.72
CA VAL A 61 -8.39 5.85 -3.50
C VAL A 61 -9.22 5.54 -2.26
N GLN A 62 -8.93 6.18 -1.14
CA GLN A 62 -9.63 5.96 0.13
C GLN A 62 -11.11 6.32 0.02
N GLN A 63 -11.46 7.47 -0.60
CA GLN A 63 -12.86 7.88 -0.76
C GLN A 63 -13.61 6.94 -1.70
N LEU A 64 -12.98 6.48 -2.78
CA LEU A 64 -13.58 5.52 -3.70
C LEU A 64 -13.81 4.16 -3.02
N SER A 65 -12.85 3.66 -2.23
CA SER A 65 -13.03 2.45 -1.44
C SER A 65 -14.19 2.59 -0.46
N LYS A 66 -14.24 3.69 0.31
CA LYS A 66 -15.35 3.96 1.24
C LYS A 66 -16.70 4.07 0.54
N TYR A 67 -16.74 4.68 -0.65
CA TYR A 67 -17.96 4.75 -1.45
C TYR A 67 -18.43 3.34 -1.86
N CYS A 68 -17.54 2.51 -2.43
CA CYS A 68 -17.88 1.14 -2.80
C CYS A 68 -18.34 0.30 -1.59
N GLN A 69 -17.69 0.46 -0.45
CA GLN A 69 -18.07 -0.21 0.80
C GLN A 69 -19.44 0.24 1.30
N LYS A 70 -19.74 1.55 1.26
CA LYS A 70 -21.03 2.11 1.67
C LYS A 70 -22.19 1.61 0.82
N HIS A 71 -21.95 1.41 -0.48
CA HIS A 71 -22.95 0.96 -1.44
C HIS A 71 -22.97 -0.57 -1.62
N ASP A 72 -22.20 -1.29 -0.81
CA ASP A 72 -22.09 -2.75 -0.80
C ASP A 72 -21.96 -3.38 -2.21
N VAL A 73 -21.14 -2.75 -3.07
CA VAL A 73 -21.09 -3.03 -4.51
C VAL A 73 -20.90 -4.52 -4.84
N LEU A 74 -20.15 -5.24 -4.00
CA LEU A 74 -19.91 -6.68 -4.14
C LEU A 74 -19.98 -7.43 -2.79
N GLY A 75 -20.58 -6.85 -1.75
CA GLY A 75 -20.67 -7.50 -0.45
C GLY A 75 -19.44 -7.34 0.45
N GLY A 76 -19.66 -7.45 1.76
CA GLY A 76 -18.65 -7.83 2.76
C GLY A 76 -17.56 -6.80 3.04
N GLY A 77 -17.69 -5.55 2.59
CA GLY A 77 -16.64 -4.53 2.74
C GLY A 77 -15.65 -4.48 1.58
N PHE A 78 -16.08 -4.88 0.37
CA PHE A 78 -15.34 -4.69 -0.86
C PHE A 78 -15.25 -3.21 -1.29
N PRO A 79 -14.08 -2.73 -1.77
CA PRO A 79 -12.74 -3.32 -1.68
C PRO A 79 -12.09 -3.03 -0.31
N SER A 80 -10.95 -3.64 0.01
CA SER A 80 -10.22 -3.30 1.24
C SER A 80 -9.60 -1.91 1.15
N THR A 81 -10.07 -0.98 2.00
CA THR A 81 -9.55 0.38 2.08
C THR A 81 -8.08 0.40 2.51
N HIS A 82 -7.69 -0.36 3.55
CA HIS A 82 -6.31 -0.42 4.04
C HIS A 82 -5.34 -0.90 2.95
N PHE A 83 -5.68 -2.01 2.30
CA PHE A 83 -4.83 -2.56 1.25
C PHE A 83 -4.77 -1.66 0.02
N ALA A 84 -5.88 -0.98 -0.33
CA ALA A 84 -5.91 -0.02 -1.43
C ALA A 84 -5.00 1.20 -1.16
N VAL A 85 -5.03 1.75 0.06
CA VAL A 85 -4.15 2.84 0.49
C VAL A 85 -2.68 2.42 0.43
N ALA A 86 -2.34 1.24 0.96
CA ALA A 86 -0.99 0.70 0.87
C ALA A 86 -0.53 0.54 -0.58
N LEU A 87 -1.35 -0.04 -1.46
CA LEU A 87 -1.02 -0.18 -2.89
C LEU A 87 -0.78 1.18 -3.57
N ALA A 88 -1.57 2.20 -3.24
CA ALA A 88 -1.38 3.55 -3.78
C ALA A 88 -0.03 4.15 -3.32
N LEU A 89 0.31 4.01 -2.04
CA LEU A 89 1.59 4.48 -1.47
C LEU A 89 2.79 3.72 -2.07
N LEU A 90 2.70 2.40 -2.15
CA LEU A 90 3.72 1.54 -2.77
C LEU A 90 3.93 1.88 -4.24
N THR A 91 2.85 2.14 -4.98
CA THR A 91 2.93 2.62 -6.37
C THR A 91 3.67 3.97 -6.43
N CYS A 92 3.40 4.89 -5.49
CA CYS A 92 4.14 6.15 -5.39
C CYS A 92 5.64 5.93 -5.10
N PHE A 93 6.03 4.97 -4.27
CA PHE A 93 7.45 4.61 -4.09
C PHE A 93 8.10 4.15 -5.40
N VAL A 94 7.41 3.33 -6.19
CA VAL A 94 7.92 2.85 -7.49
C VAL A 94 8.06 4.00 -8.49
N ILE A 95 7.10 4.94 -8.51
CA ILE A 95 7.17 6.16 -9.33
C ILE A 95 8.33 7.06 -8.88
N LEU A 96 8.55 7.16 -7.56
CA LEU A 96 9.64 7.93 -6.98
C LEU A 96 10.99 7.39 -7.44
N LYS A 97 11.19 6.07 -7.34
CA LYS A 97 12.40 5.37 -7.79
C LYS A 97 12.06 3.95 -8.23
N ARG A 98 12.19 3.68 -9.55
CA ARG A 98 11.76 2.41 -10.18
C ARG A 98 12.41 1.17 -9.56
N ASN A 99 13.65 1.26 -9.08
CA ASN A 99 14.35 0.15 -8.43
C ASN A 99 13.73 -0.28 -7.08
N LEU A 100 12.75 0.46 -6.55
CA LEU A 100 12.02 0.09 -5.34
C LEU A 100 10.90 -0.93 -5.59
N TRP A 101 10.62 -1.29 -6.85
CA TRP A 101 9.53 -2.24 -7.19
C TRP A 101 9.62 -3.60 -6.50
N PRO A 102 10.79 -4.23 -6.26
CA PRO A 102 10.84 -5.53 -5.59
C PRO A 102 10.44 -5.41 -4.11
N TYR A 103 10.88 -4.34 -3.44
CA TYR A 103 10.51 -4.05 -2.05
C TYR A 103 9.03 -3.74 -1.94
N ALA A 104 8.48 -3.00 -2.91
CA ALA A 104 7.07 -2.70 -2.96
C ALA A 104 6.21 -3.97 -3.14
N LEU A 105 6.63 -4.87 -4.04
CA LEU A 105 5.98 -6.17 -4.21
C LEU A 105 6.08 -7.03 -2.96
N GLY A 106 7.27 -7.12 -2.35
CA GLY A 106 7.48 -7.87 -1.11
C GLY A 106 6.61 -7.36 0.03
N PHE A 107 6.50 -6.05 0.20
CA PHE A 107 5.61 -5.44 1.20
C PHE A 107 4.14 -5.72 0.89
N ALA A 108 3.71 -5.58 -0.37
CA ALA A 108 2.33 -5.86 -0.76
C ALA A 108 1.93 -7.32 -0.47
N LEU A 109 2.81 -8.27 -0.79
CA LEU A 109 2.60 -9.69 -0.48
C LEU A 109 2.55 -9.93 1.03
N PHE A 110 3.51 -9.39 1.78
CA PHE A 110 3.52 -9.49 3.24
C PHE A 110 2.23 -8.95 3.86
N TYR A 111 1.80 -7.75 3.44
CA TYR A 111 0.62 -7.10 4.00
C TYR A 111 -0.67 -7.82 3.61
N ALA A 112 -0.77 -8.33 2.38
CA ALA A 112 -1.87 -9.17 1.95
C ALA A 112 -1.94 -10.47 2.77
N THR A 113 -0.82 -11.16 2.97
CA THR A 113 -0.76 -12.36 3.81
C THR A 113 -1.17 -12.05 5.25
N LEU A 114 -0.73 -10.91 5.79
CA LEU A 114 -1.09 -10.48 7.14
C LEU A 114 -2.59 -10.23 7.29
N MET A 115 -3.22 -9.57 6.31
CA MET A 115 -4.67 -9.29 6.30
C MET A 115 -5.50 -10.57 6.15
N LEU A 116 -5.07 -11.51 5.29
CA LEU A 116 -5.75 -12.78 5.08
C LEU A 116 -5.62 -13.71 6.29
N ALA A 117 -4.44 -13.77 6.90
CA ALA A 117 -4.19 -14.63 8.07
C ALA A 117 -4.99 -14.19 9.32
N GLN A 118 -5.33 -12.90 9.41
CA GLN A 118 -6.16 -12.36 10.49
C GLN A 118 -7.67 -12.40 10.19
N HIS A 119 -8.05 -12.93 9.02
CA HIS A 119 -9.42 -12.90 8.51
C HIS A 119 -10.03 -11.49 8.44
N TYR A 120 -9.20 -10.45 8.31
CA TYR A 120 -9.68 -9.07 8.16
C TYR A 120 -10.31 -8.80 6.81
N HIS A 121 -9.78 -9.45 5.78
CA HIS A 121 -10.30 -9.32 4.44
C HIS A 121 -10.36 -10.66 3.73
N THR A 122 -11.22 -10.75 2.72
CA THR A 122 -11.26 -11.88 1.80
C THR A 122 -10.32 -11.65 0.61
N PRO A 123 -9.87 -12.71 -0.08
CA PRO A 123 -9.07 -12.56 -1.31
C PRO A 123 -9.75 -11.67 -2.36
N LEU A 124 -11.08 -11.74 -2.47
CA LEU A 124 -11.86 -10.89 -3.38
C LEU A 124 -11.71 -9.40 -3.04
N GLN A 125 -11.73 -9.04 -1.76
CA GLN A 125 -11.53 -7.65 -1.31
C GLN A 125 -10.11 -7.15 -1.59
N MET A 126 -9.11 -8.01 -1.47
CA MET A 126 -7.71 -7.70 -1.82
C MET A 126 -7.55 -7.47 -3.32
N LEU A 127 -8.13 -8.36 -4.15
CA LEU A 127 -8.12 -8.20 -5.60
C LEU A 127 -8.87 -6.93 -6.03
N GLY A 128 -9.98 -6.63 -5.35
CA GLY A 128 -10.72 -5.39 -5.53
C GLY A 128 -9.83 -4.16 -5.41
N SER A 129 -8.98 -4.10 -4.39
CA SER A 129 -8.08 -2.97 -4.12
C SER A 129 -7.01 -2.71 -5.19
N LEU A 130 -6.80 -3.62 -6.15
CA LEU A 130 -5.82 -3.44 -7.23
C LEU A 130 -6.11 -2.21 -8.11
N PHE A 131 -7.35 -1.68 -8.11
CA PHE A 131 -7.70 -0.42 -8.79
C PHE A 131 -6.83 0.77 -8.31
N ALA A 132 -6.27 0.70 -7.11
CA ALA A 132 -5.44 1.75 -6.54
C ALA A 132 -4.15 1.99 -7.34
N ILE A 133 -3.61 0.95 -7.99
CA ILE A 133 -2.38 1.04 -8.80
C ILE A 133 -2.56 1.96 -10.02
N PRO A 134 -3.49 1.69 -10.96
CA PRO A 134 -3.70 2.57 -12.11
C PRO A 134 -4.14 3.97 -11.70
N LEU A 135 -4.90 4.11 -10.61
CA LEU A 135 -5.32 5.41 -10.11
C LEU A 135 -4.12 6.23 -9.62
N ALA A 136 -3.21 5.64 -8.83
CA ALA A 136 -1.98 6.32 -8.40
C ALA A 136 -1.07 6.68 -9.59
N LEU A 137 -0.98 5.83 -10.61
CA LEU A 137 -0.24 6.12 -11.84
C LEU A 137 -0.82 7.35 -12.58
N LEU A 138 -2.14 7.48 -12.63
CA LEU A 138 -2.83 8.59 -13.30
C LEU A 138 -2.41 9.97 -12.74
N PHE A 139 -2.31 10.11 -11.41
CA PHE A 139 -1.91 11.36 -10.76
C PHE A 139 -0.47 11.80 -11.07
N HIS A 140 0.38 10.85 -11.45
CA HIS A 140 1.79 11.09 -11.79
C HIS A 140 2.07 11.01 -13.29
N TRP A 141 1.04 10.83 -14.11
CA TRP A 141 1.19 10.79 -15.55
C TRP A 141 1.68 12.14 -16.07
N LYS A 142 2.72 12.09 -16.91
CA LYS A 142 3.19 13.25 -17.68
C LYS A 142 2.94 12.98 -19.15
N PRO A 143 2.17 13.82 -19.87
CA PRO A 143 2.03 13.66 -21.30
C PRO A 143 3.41 13.80 -21.96
N ARG A 144 3.73 12.87 -22.87
CA ARG A 144 4.93 13.00 -23.71
C ARG A 144 4.75 14.27 -24.54
N LYS A 145 5.67 15.23 -24.44
CA LYS A 145 5.74 16.32 -25.42
C LYS A 145 6.03 15.66 -26.77
N THR A 146 5.05 15.69 -27.68
CA THR A 146 5.28 15.42 -29.09
C THR A 146 6.32 16.42 -29.56
N ARG A 147 7.49 15.93 -30.02
CA ARG A 147 8.44 16.77 -30.72
C ARG A 147 7.69 17.29 -31.96
N SER A 148 7.37 18.58 -31.95
CA SER A 148 7.03 19.28 -33.19
C SER A 148 8.25 19.11 -34.08
N VAL A 149 8.08 18.33 -35.15
CA VAL A 149 9.01 18.30 -36.26
C VAL A 149 8.79 19.63 -36.97
N SER A 150 9.65 20.60 -36.69
CA SER A 150 9.75 21.80 -37.51
C SER A 150 10.34 21.38 -38.85
N ASN A 151 9.56 21.52 -39.91
CA ASN A 151 10.04 21.46 -41.30
C ASN A 151 10.93 22.66 -41.60
#